data_AF-A0A6A5RIL4-F1
#
_entry.id   AF-A0A6A5RIL4-F1
#
_cell.length_a   1.000
_cell.length_b   1.000
_cell.length_c   1.000
_cell.angle_alpha   90.00
_cell.angle_beta   90.00
_cell.angle_gamma   90.00
#
_symmetry.space_group_name_H-M   'P 1'
#
loop_
_entity.id
_entity.type
_entity.pdbx_description
1 polymer ?
#
loop_
_entity_poly.entity_id
_entity_poly.type
_entity_poly.pdbx_seq_one_letter_code
_entity_poly.pdbx_strand_id
1 'polypeptide(L)' 'NFALSYFVPPTFVNTQWKAHIILGVFCAAMAVQIFFLLPETAGKILQDIEETLIEGIPAWKIKAN' A
#
# COMPACT_ATOMS: atom_id res chain seq x y z
N ASN A 1 -12.28 6.21 12.46
CA ASN A 1 -12.39 5.01 13.32
C ASN A 1 -13.83 4.49 13.46
N PHE A 2 -14.85 5.35 13.40
CA PHE A 2 -16.26 4.92 13.49
C PHE A 2 -16.79 4.12 12.27
N ALA A 3 -16.49 4.56 11.04
CA ALA A 3 -16.98 3.89 9.83
C ALA A 3 -16.47 2.44 9.70
N LEU A 4 -15.19 2.20 10.01
CA LEU A 4 -14.58 0.87 9.87
C LEU A 4 -15.17 -0.11 10.90
N SER A 5 -15.32 0.31 12.17
CA SER A 5 -16.02 -0.49 13.19
C SER A 5 -17.53 -0.62 12.97
N TYR A 6 -18.16 0.21 12.13
CA TYR A 6 -19.57 0.05 11.77
C TYR A 6 -19.77 -0.90 10.59
N PHE A 7 -18.87 -0.92 9.61
CA PHE A 7 -18.96 -1.82 8.44
C PHE A 7 -18.38 -3.21 8.70
N VAL A 8 -17.38 -3.34 9.57
CA VAL A 8 -16.76 -4.62 9.92
C VAL A 8 -17.75 -5.63 10.53
N PRO A 9 -18.50 -5.32 11.61
CA PRO A 9 -19.43 -6.27 12.22
C PRO A 9 -20.55 -6.78 11.29
N PRO A 10 -21.30 -5.95 10.53
CA PRO A 10 -22.34 -6.44 9.62
C PRO A 10 -21.77 -7.25 8.46
N THR A 11 -20.54 -6.95 8.01
CA THR A 11 -19.87 -7.74 6.96
C THR A 11 -19.50 -9.15 7.44
N PHE A 12 -19.17 -9.29 8.73
CA PHE A 12 -18.90 -10.60 9.33
C PHE A 12 -20.17 -11.44 9.51
N VAL A 13 -21.32 -10.88 9.90
CA VAL A 13 -22.54 -11.71 10.13
C VAL A 13 -23.05 -12.36 8.85
N ASN A 14 -22.95 -11.66 7.71
CA ASN A 14 -23.48 -12.15 6.43
C ASN A 14 -22.44 -12.99 5.65
N THR A 15 -21.15 -12.68 5.79
CA THR A 15 -20.12 -13.22 4.89
C THR A 15 -18.79 -13.45 5.61
N GLN A 16 -18.82 -14.19 6.72
CA GLN A 16 -17.66 -14.42 7.61
C GLN A 16 -16.34 -14.67 6.86
N TRP A 17 -16.29 -15.73 6.06
CA TRP A 17 -15.06 -16.14 5.39
C TRP A 17 -14.67 -15.26 4.20
N LYS A 18 -15.64 -14.70 3.46
CA LYS A 18 -15.31 -13.88 2.28
C LYS A 18 -14.85 -12.47 2.66
N ALA A 19 -15.25 -11.95 3.83
CA ALA A 19 -14.75 -10.66 4.34
C ALA A 19 -13.22 -10.69 4.53
N HIS A 20 -12.68 -11.80 5.03
CA HIS A 20 -11.23 -12.00 5.14
C HIS A 20 -10.53 -12.03 3.78
N ILE A 21 -11.15 -12.66 2.78
CA ILE A 21 -10.59 -12.71 1.41
C ILE A 21 -10.60 -11.31 0.78
N ILE A 22 -11.67 -10.53 0.92
CA ILE A 22 -11.75 -9.17 0.37
C ILE A 22 -10.71 -8.27 1.02
N LEU A 23 -10.58 -8.30 2.34
CA LEU A 23 -9.54 -7.55 3.05
C LEU A 23 -8.14 -7.98 2.59
N GLY A 24 -7.90 -9.28 2.45
CA GLY A 24 -6.63 -9.83 1.97
C GLY A 24 -6.30 -9.39 0.54
N VAL A 25 -7.26 -9.44 -0.38
CA VAL A 25 -7.08 -9.00 -1.77
C VAL A 25 -6.83 -7.49 -1.84
N PHE A 26 -7.56 -6.68 -1.05
CA PHE A 26 -7.37 -5.25 -1.05
C PHE A 26 -6.00 -4.85 -0.46
N CYS A 27 -5.58 -5.53 0.60
CA CYS A 27 -4.26 -5.34 1.21
C CYS A 27 -3.14 -5.79 0.26
N ALA A 28 -3.30 -6.94 -0.41
CA ALA A 28 -2.34 -7.42 -1.39
C ALA A 28 -2.27 -6.52 -2.63
N ALA A 29 -3.41 -6.07 -3.17
CA ALA A 29 -3.46 -5.14 -4.29
C ALA A 29 -2.80 -3.80 -3.93
N MET A 30 -3.02 -3.30 -2.71
CA MET A 30 -2.35 -2.11 -2.21
C MET A 30 -0.84 -2.32 -2.07
N ALA A 31 -0.40 -3.46 -1.53
CA ALA A 31 1.02 -3.79 -1.42
C ALA A 31 1.69 -3.88 -2.80
N VAL A 32 1.03 -4.51 -3.77
CA VAL A 32 1.50 -4.58 -5.17
C VAL A 32 1.58 -3.17 -5.76
N GLN A 33 0.51 -2.37 -5.62
CA GLN A 33 0.49 -1.01 -6.14
C GLN A 33 1.60 -0.15 -5.52
N ILE A 34 1.83 -0.24 -4.21
CA ILE A 34 2.91 0.49 -3.52
C ILE A 34 4.28 0.02 -4.02
N PHE A 35 4.50 -1.29 -4.15
CA PHE A 35 5.78 -1.84 -4.59
C PHE A 35 6.18 -1.38 -6.01
N PHE A 36 5.21 -1.17 -6.90
CA PHE A 36 5.49 -0.74 -8.27
C PHE A 36 5.47 0.79 -8.44
N LEU A 37 4.61 1.51 -7.73
CA LEU A 37 4.33 2.93 -8.00
C LEU A 37 4.98 3.89 -7.01
N LEU A 38 5.33 3.45 -5.80
CA LEU A 38 5.84 4.31 -4.75
C LEU A 38 7.33 4.04 -4.50
N PRO A 39 8.23 4.92 -4.96
CA PRO A 39 9.64 4.83 -4.61
C PRO A 39 9.83 5.01 -3.10
N GLU A 40 10.74 4.24 -2.50
CA GLU A 40 11.08 4.33 -1.08
C GLU A 40 11.56 5.74 -0.73
N THR A 41 10.77 6.45 0.07
CA THR A 41 10.98 7.85 0.48
C THR A 41 11.50 7.97 1.92
N ALA A 42 11.64 6.86 2.64
CA ALA A 42 12.14 6.86 4.02
C ALA A 42 13.64 7.19 4.08
N GLY A 43 14.00 8.24 4.82
CA GLY A 43 15.40 8.58 5.14
C GLY A 43 16.19 9.25 4.01
N LYS A 44 15.56 9.55 2.86
CA LYS A 44 16.20 10.30 1.77
C LYS A 44 15.92 11.80 1.88
N ILE A 45 16.89 12.61 1.44
CA ILE A 45 16.69 14.05 1.24
C ILE A 45 15.75 14.30 0.08
N LEU A 46 15.04 15.43 0.12
CA LEU A 46 14.03 15.78 -0.88
C LEU A 46 14.60 15.82 -2.31
N GLN A 47 15.86 16.24 -2.45
CA GLN A 47 16.56 16.35 -3.72
C GLN A 47 16.85 14.98 -4.35
N ASP A 48 17.28 13.99 -3.56
CA ASP A 48 17.51 12.61 -4.05
C ASP A 48 16.20 11.94 -4.49
N ILE A 49 15.07 12.30 -3.86
CA ILE A 49 13.74 11.78 -4.21
C ILE A 49 13.29 12.35 -5.55
N GLU A 50 13.44 13.66 -5.75
CA GLU A 50 13.14 14.32 -7.04
C GLU A 50 13.99 13.74 -8.18
N GLU A 51 15.29 13.55 -7.98
CA GLU A 51 16.17 12.95 -9.00
C GLU A 51 15.72 11.52 -9.35
N THR A 52 15.40 10.67 -8.37
CA THR A 52 14.88 9.32 -8.66
C THR A 52 13.52 9.32 -9.37
N LEU A 53 12.68 10.34 -9.16
CA LEU A 53 11.39 10.48 -9.84
C LEU A 53 11.57 10.96 -11.29
N ILE A 54 12.53 11.86 -11.54
CA ILE A 54 12.85 12.42 -12.87
C ILE A 54 13.58 11.39 -13.74
N GLU A 55 14.52 10.63 -13.17
CA GLU A 55 15.25 9.57 -13.87
C GLU A 55 14.37 8.34 -14.18
N GLY A 56 13.17 8.27 -13.61
CA GLY A 56 12.22 7.17 -13.87
C GLY A 56 12.74 5.82 -13.39
N ILE A 57 13.55 5.81 -12.34
CA ILE A 57 14.11 4.57 -11.78
C ILE A 57 12.95 3.81 -11.11
N PRO A 58 12.71 2.55 -11.48
CA PRO A 58 11.63 1.79 -10.87
C PRO A 58 11.86 1.60 -9.37
N ALA A 59 10.79 1.77 -8.58
CA ALA A 59 10.80 1.82 -7.12
C ALA A 59 11.59 0.67 -6.44
N TRP A 60 11.58 -0.53 -7.02
CA TRP A 60 12.27 -1.72 -6.50
C TRP A 60 13.80 -1.73 -6.68
N LYS A 61 14.39 -0.77 -7.39
CA LYS A 61 15.85 -0.65 -7.59
C LYS A 61 16.50 0.39 -6.68
N ILE A 62 15.71 1.11 -5.90
CA ILE A 62 16.20 2.19 -5.05
C ILE A 62 16.87 1.57 -3.81
N LYS A 63 18.20 1.71 -3.73
CA LYS A 63 18.98 1.23 -2.59
C LYS A 63 18.83 2.23 -1.44
N ALA A 64 18.36 1.77 -0.28
CA ALA A 64 18.54 2.51 0.98
C ALA A 64 20.03 2.50 1.33
N ASN A 65 20.58 3.67 1.62
CA ASN A 65 21.99 3.87 1.94
C ASN A 65 22.24 3.62 3.43
#